data_AF-A0A1V1P0K3-F1
#
_entry.id   AF-A0A1V1P0K3-F1
#
_cell.length_a   1.000
_cell.length_b   1.000
_cell.length_c   1.000
_cell.angle_alpha   90.00
_cell.angle_beta   90.00
_cell.angle_gamma   90.00
#
_symmetry.space_group_name_H-M   'P 1'
#
loop_
_entity.id
_entity.type
_entity.pdbx_description
1 polymer ?
#
loop_
_entity_poly.entity_id
_entity_poly.type
_entity_poly.pdbx_seq_one_letter_code
_entity_poly.pdbx_strand_id
1 'polypeptide(L)'
;MEFKTLHIDLTRPEDHLFKDCAKNTRYEINRLFNKDKLNCLIAMEPNIEMINTFASFYNTFAVSKGLSKCNIQKIERLAEKNGIVFSVVQNHNMKAICYHAYIVNGVRARLLHSVSQFRDIKDNAERNLIGRANRGLHWFDMKHFKSDGYKIYDMGGLADLDLNPNMKNINKFKKDFGGKEIIEYNVYLPNSILGRFATYLLLKK
;
A
#
# COMPACT_ATOMS: atom_id res chain seq x y z
N MET A 1 20.50 -5.47 -0.17
CA MET A 1 20.36 -4.09 -0.68
C MET A 1 19.61 -3.27 0.35
N GLU A 2 20.20 -2.14 0.77
CA GLU A 2 19.59 -1.19 1.69
C GLU A 2 18.47 -0.39 0.98
N PHE A 3 17.42 -0.03 1.72
CA PHE A 3 16.40 0.92 1.27
C PHE A 3 15.81 1.69 2.46
N LYS A 4 15.27 2.89 2.20
CA LYS A 4 14.52 3.66 3.20
C LYS A 4 13.05 3.33 3.12
N THR A 5 12.38 3.26 4.26
CA THR A 5 10.93 3.08 4.38
C THR A 5 10.37 4.00 5.46
N LEU A 6 9.03 4.05 5.59
CA LEU A 6 8.35 4.84 6.60
C LEU A 6 7.45 3.92 7.43
N HIS A 7 7.79 3.77 8.71
CA HIS A 7 7.06 2.95 9.68
C HIS A 7 6.14 3.82 10.54
N ILE A 8 4.89 3.40 10.66
CA ILE A 8 3.92 3.95 11.61
C ILE A 8 3.69 2.89 12.70
N ASP A 9 3.89 3.30 13.95
CA ASP A 9 3.75 2.44 15.13
C ASP A 9 2.29 2.32 15.54
N LEU A 10 1.64 1.24 15.11
CA LEU A 10 0.23 0.97 15.37
C LEU A 10 -0.08 0.65 16.84
N THR A 11 0.93 0.49 17.71
CA THR A 11 0.69 0.28 19.14
C THR A 11 0.20 1.56 19.82
N ARG A 12 0.46 2.74 19.24
CA ARG A 12 0.01 4.03 19.75
C ARG A 12 -1.51 4.21 19.66
N PRO A 13 -2.15 4.99 20.56
CA PRO A 13 -3.58 5.28 20.48
C PRO A 13 -3.99 5.89 19.13
N GLU A 14 -5.18 5.57 18.63
CA GLU A 14 -5.65 6.05 17.32
C GLU A 14 -5.65 7.59 17.23
N ASP A 15 -6.04 8.29 18.28
CA ASP A 15 -6.01 9.76 18.32
C ASP A 15 -4.61 10.32 18.14
N HIS A 16 -3.58 9.63 18.63
CA HIS A 16 -2.19 10.03 18.45
C HIS A 16 -1.74 9.77 17.02
N LEU A 17 -2.08 8.62 16.45
CA LEU A 17 -1.83 8.30 15.05
C LEU A 17 -2.50 9.32 14.12
N PHE A 18 -3.75 9.66 14.40
CA PHE A 18 -4.49 10.61 13.60
C PHE A 18 -3.91 12.02 13.70
N LYS A 19 -3.49 12.46 14.90
CA LYS A 19 -2.85 13.77 15.10
C LYS A 19 -1.52 13.91 14.35
N ASP A 20 -0.77 12.82 14.18
CA ASP A 20 0.50 12.82 13.45
C ASP A 20 0.32 12.99 11.93
N CYS A 21 -0.83 12.59 11.37
CA CYS A 21 -1.17 12.90 9.98
C CYS A 21 -1.19 14.41 9.74
N ALA A 22 -0.69 14.88 8.60
CA ALA A 22 -0.71 16.30 8.25
C ALA A 22 -2.15 16.88 8.26
N LYS A 23 -2.28 18.19 8.56
CA LYS A 23 -3.59 18.88 8.67
C LYS A 23 -4.52 18.59 7.47
N ASN A 24 -3.98 18.69 6.25
CA ASN A 24 -4.76 18.41 5.04
C ASN A 24 -5.16 16.93 4.96
N THR A 25 -4.25 16.00 5.26
CA THR A 25 -4.56 14.57 5.28
C THR A 25 -5.69 14.24 6.25
N ARG A 26 -5.66 14.80 7.48
CA ARG A 26 -6.76 14.64 8.45
C ARG A 26 -8.08 15.18 7.92
N TYR A 27 -8.06 16.36 7.29
CA TYR A 27 -9.26 16.96 6.69
C TYR A 27 -9.86 16.04 5.61
N GLU A 28 -9.03 15.54 4.68
CA GLU A 28 -9.48 14.68 3.58
C GLU A 28 -10.02 13.33 4.09
N ILE A 29 -9.37 12.74 5.09
CA ILE A 29 -9.84 11.52 5.76
C ILE A 29 -11.21 11.76 6.40
N ASN A 30 -11.35 12.82 7.20
CA ASN A 30 -12.62 13.15 7.85
C ASN A 30 -13.72 13.44 6.84
N ARG A 31 -13.40 14.10 5.73
CA ARG A 31 -14.36 14.38 4.66
C ARG A 31 -14.84 13.09 3.99
N LEU A 32 -13.95 12.13 3.73
CA LEU A 32 -14.32 10.84 3.15
C LEU A 32 -15.36 10.14 4.02
N PHE A 33 -15.08 9.98 5.32
CA PHE A 33 -15.94 9.20 6.21
C PHE A 33 -17.23 9.93 6.62
N ASN A 34 -17.19 11.25 6.82
CA ASN A 34 -18.36 12.00 7.32
C ASN A 34 -19.25 12.56 6.22
N LYS A 35 -18.71 12.86 5.03
CA LYS A 35 -19.46 13.49 3.93
C LYS A 35 -19.59 12.61 2.71
N ASP A 36 -18.47 12.13 2.17
CA ASP A 36 -18.51 11.33 0.94
C ASP A 36 -19.10 9.92 1.20
N LYS A 37 -18.98 9.39 2.42
CA LYS A 37 -19.56 8.11 2.89
C LYS A 37 -19.30 6.94 1.92
N LEU A 38 -18.08 6.86 1.40
CA LEU A 38 -17.67 5.76 0.52
C LEU A 38 -17.44 4.47 1.31
N ASN A 39 -17.68 3.34 0.64
CA ASN A 39 -17.51 2.02 1.23
C ASN A 39 -16.04 1.58 1.16
N CYS A 40 -15.44 1.23 2.31
CA CYS A 40 -14.11 0.66 2.40
C CYS A 40 -14.23 -0.81 2.83
N LEU A 41 -13.56 -1.71 2.12
CA LEU A 41 -13.57 -3.15 2.37
C LEU A 41 -12.14 -3.65 2.51
N ILE A 42 -11.95 -4.70 3.31
CA ILE A 42 -10.69 -5.40 3.48
C ILE A 42 -10.91 -6.90 3.40
N ALA A 43 -9.98 -7.59 2.76
CA ALA A 43 -9.94 -9.04 2.64
C ALA A 43 -8.59 -9.51 3.22
N MET A 44 -8.65 -10.04 4.44
CA MET A 44 -7.48 -10.55 5.16
C MET A 44 -6.93 -11.85 4.55
N GLU A 45 -7.80 -12.62 3.90
CA GLU A 45 -7.47 -13.86 3.20
C GLU A 45 -8.12 -13.82 1.80
N PRO A 46 -7.54 -13.09 0.84
CA PRO A 46 -8.17 -12.91 -0.47
C PRO A 46 -8.15 -14.20 -1.28
N ASN A 47 -9.30 -14.55 -1.86
CA ASN A 47 -9.42 -15.70 -2.75
C ASN A 47 -8.92 -15.39 -4.18
N ILE A 48 -8.91 -16.41 -5.04
CA ILE A 48 -8.41 -16.29 -6.43
C ILE A 48 -9.19 -15.26 -7.26
N GLU A 49 -10.49 -15.10 -7.03
CA GLU A 49 -11.33 -14.11 -7.73
C GLU A 49 -10.92 -12.68 -7.33
N MET A 50 -10.67 -12.44 -6.04
CA MET A 50 -10.16 -11.17 -5.54
C MET A 50 -8.76 -10.87 -6.09
N ILE A 51 -7.89 -11.88 -6.19
CA ILE A 51 -6.55 -11.74 -6.80
C ILE A 51 -6.66 -11.32 -8.27
N ASN A 52 -7.51 -11.99 -9.04
CA ASN A 52 -7.74 -11.65 -10.44
C ASN A 52 -8.34 -10.25 -10.61
N THR A 53 -9.27 -9.88 -9.74
CA THR A 53 -9.88 -8.53 -9.70
C THR A 53 -8.83 -7.46 -9.41
N PHE A 54 -7.99 -7.67 -8.39
CA PHE A 54 -6.88 -6.78 -8.08
C PHE A 54 -5.89 -6.67 -9.24
N ALA A 55 -5.49 -7.80 -9.83
CA ALA A 55 -4.53 -7.83 -10.93
C ALA A 55 -5.04 -7.07 -12.16
N SER A 56 -6.33 -7.22 -12.49
CA SER A 56 -6.97 -6.46 -13.56
C SER A 56 -6.94 -4.95 -13.27
N PHE A 57 -7.35 -4.56 -12.06
CA PHE A 57 -7.33 -3.15 -11.62
C PHE A 57 -5.93 -2.53 -11.64
N TYR A 58 -4.92 -3.27 -11.15
CA TYR A 58 -3.51 -2.88 -11.19
C TYR A 58 -3.01 -2.76 -12.63
N ASN A 59 -3.37 -3.68 -13.52
CA ASN A 59 -2.87 -3.69 -14.89
C ASN A 59 -3.34 -2.47 -15.69
N THR A 60 -4.58 -2.00 -15.49
CA THR A 60 -5.05 -0.73 -16.06
C THR A 60 -4.17 0.44 -15.62
N PHE A 61 -3.85 0.50 -14.32
CA PHE A 61 -2.94 1.52 -13.78
C PHE A 61 -1.51 1.38 -14.31
N ALA A 62 -1.00 0.15 -14.42
CA ALA A 62 0.35 -0.13 -14.87
C ALA A 62 0.56 0.33 -16.32
N VAL A 63 -0.41 0.05 -17.20
CA VAL A 63 -0.40 0.53 -18.59
C VAL A 63 -0.33 2.06 -18.65
N SER A 64 -1.13 2.77 -17.84
CA SER A 64 -1.10 4.25 -17.76
C SER A 64 0.25 4.83 -17.33
N LYS A 65 1.11 4.00 -16.72
CA LYS A 65 2.41 4.38 -16.15
C LYS A 65 3.61 3.79 -16.87
N GLY A 66 3.40 2.97 -17.90
CA GLY A 66 4.48 2.19 -18.52
C GLY A 66 5.16 1.21 -17.57
N LEU A 67 4.43 0.69 -16.57
CA LEU A 67 4.94 -0.29 -15.60
C LEU A 67 4.64 -1.72 -16.08
N SER A 68 5.42 -2.67 -15.57
CA SER A 68 5.14 -4.10 -15.74
C SER A 68 3.78 -4.47 -15.13
N LYS A 69 3.11 -5.43 -15.76
CA LYS A 69 1.87 -6.03 -15.25
C LYS A 69 2.05 -6.67 -13.88
N CYS A 70 0.94 -6.86 -13.19
CA CYS A 70 0.86 -7.50 -11.89
C CYS A 70 1.54 -8.88 -11.93
N ASN A 71 2.42 -9.15 -10.97
CA ASN A 71 3.00 -10.48 -10.79
C ASN A 71 2.02 -11.36 -10.01
N ILE A 72 1.06 -11.94 -10.72
CA ILE A 72 -0.01 -12.78 -10.14
C ILE A 72 0.58 -13.96 -9.36
N GLN A 73 1.58 -14.65 -9.93
CA GLN A 73 2.23 -15.80 -9.29
C GLN A 73 2.83 -15.46 -7.92
N LYS A 74 3.43 -14.25 -7.78
CA LYS A 74 3.91 -13.78 -6.48
C LYS A 74 2.78 -13.58 -5.49
N ILE A 75 1.66 -13.01 -5.93
CA ILE A 75 0.50 -12.75 -5.07
C ILE A 75 -0.16 -14.06 -4.64
N GLU A 76 -0.34 -15.02 -5.55
CA GLU A 76 -0.89 -16.35 -5.25
C GLU A 76 -0.03 -17.07 -4.20
N ARG A 77 1.29 -17.11 -4.38
CA ARG A 77 2.22 -17.70 -3.40
C ARG A 77 2.17 -17.03 -2.02
N LEU A 78 1.90 -15.73 -1.97
CA LEU A 78 1.69 -15.02 -0.71
C LEU A 78 0.33 -15.38 -0.10
N ALA A 79 -0.73 -15.47 -0.90
CA ALA A 79 -2.07 -15.86 -0.46
C ALA A 79 -2.10 -17.28 0.12
N GLU A 80 -1.40 -18.24 -0.50
CA GLU A 80 -1.23 -19.61 0.01
C GLU A 80 -0.63 -19.69 1.43
N LYS A 81 0.01 -18.61 1.88
CA LYS A 81 0.65 -18.51 3.20
C LYS A 81 0.02 -17.44 4.09
N ASN A 82 -1.19 -16.96 3.76
CA ASN A 82 -1.87 -15.86 4.44
C ASN A 82 -0.97 -14.60 4.58
N GLY A 83 -0.09 -14.41 3.60
CA GLY A 83 0.94 -13.36 3.58
C GLY A 83 0.56 -12.16 2.72
N ILE A 84 -0.69 -12.09 2.23
CA ILE A 84 -1.21 -10.95 1.45
C ILE A 84 -2.57 -10.52 1.98
N VAL A 85 -2.78 -9.21 2.08
CA VAL A 85 -4.06 -8.58 2.43
C VAL A 85 -4.42 -7.57 1.36
N PHE A 86 -5.70 -7.49 1.02
CA PHE A 86 -6.25 -6.54 0.07
C PHE A 86 -7.22 -5.58 0.74
N SER A 87 -7.19 -4.31 0.35
CA SER A 87 -8.25 -3.38 0.70
C SER A 87 -8.66 -2.54 -0.50
N VAL A 88 -9.91 -2.12 -0.52
CA VAL A 88 -10.51 -1.40 -1.64
C VAL A 88 -11.50 -0.37 -1.11
N VAL A 89 -11.52 0.79 -1.77
CA VAL A 89 -12.59 1.76 -1.62
C VAL A 89 -13.42 1.79 -2.90
N GLN A 90 -14.74 1.69 -2.75
CA GLN A 90 -15.71 1.71 -3.83
C GLN A 90 -16.49 3.03 -3.82
N ASN A 91 -16.85 3.52 -5.01
CA ASN A 91 -17.79 4.62 -5.14
C ASN A 91 -19.24 4.16 -4.87
N HIS A 92 -20.21 5.08 -4.95
CA HIS A 92 -21.62 4.77 -4.71
C HIS A 92 -22.23 3.76 -5.71
N ASN A 93 -21.57 3.52 -6.84
CA ASN A 93 -21.98 2.53 -7.85
C ASN A 93 -21.24 1.19 -7.67
N MET A 94 -20.65 0.94 -6.49
CA MET A 94 -19.88 -0.26 -6.16
C MET A 94 -18.62 -0.48 -7.02
N LYS A 95 -18.20 0.53 -7.78
CA LYS A 95 -16.99 0.47 -8.60
C LYS A 95 -15.77 0.79 -7.74
N ALA A 96 -14.75 -0.08 -7.78
CA ALA A 96 -13.46 0.17 -7.14
C ALA A 96 -12.80 1.43 -7.72
N ILE A 97 -12.30 2.31 -6.86
CA ILE A 97 -11.59 3.55 -7.27
C ILE A 97 -10.18 3.66 -6.70
N CYS A 98 -9.92 3.04 -5.53
CA CYS A 98 -8.57 2.79 -5.03
C CYS A 98 -8.48 1.37 -4.47
N TYR A 99 -7.31 0.76 -4.62
CA TYR A 99 -7.04 -0.61 -4.20
C TYR A 99 -5.63 -0.71 -3.65
N HIS A 100 -5.48 -1.30 -2.47
CA HIS A 100 -4.20 -1.57 -1.83
C HIS A 100 -3.93 -3.06 -1.72
N ALA A 101 -2.65 -3.42 -1.78
CA ALA A 101 -2.17 -4.75 -1.46
C ALA A 101 -1.03 -4.64 -0.44
N TYR A 102 -1.05 -5.49 0.57
CA TYR A 102 -0.08 -5.53 1.66
C TYR A 102 0.54 -6.90 1.77
N ILE A 103 1.87 -6.95 1.93
CA ILE A 103 2.54 -8.16 2.42
C ILE A 103 2.47 -8.12 3.94
N VAL A 104 2.00 -9.20 4.55
CA VAL A 104 1.77 -9.29 5.99
C VAL A 104 2.47 -10.48 6.63
N ASN A 105 2.75 -10.38 7.92
CA ASN A 105 3.31 -11.48 8.72
C ASN A 105 2.74 -11.56 10.16
N GLY A 106 1.58 -10.95 10.41
CA GLY A 106 0.96 -10.87 11.75
C GLY A 106 1.57 -9.84 12.70
N VAL A 107 2.71 -9.23 12.36
CA VAL A 107 3.33 -8.15 13.16
C VAL A 107 3.42 -6.85 12.35
N ARG A 108 3.71 -6.96 11.06
CA ARG A 108 3.89 -5.86 10.12
C ARG A 108 2.97 -6.04 8.92
N ALA A 109 2.30 -4.97 8.54
CA ALA A 109 1.62 -4.83 7.27
C ALA A 109 2.42 -3.86 6.39
N ARG A 110 3.04 -4.39 5.33
CA ARG A 110 3.88 -3.62 4.41
C ARG A 110 3.16 -3.37 3.10
N LEU A 111 2.97 -2.11 2.75
CA LEU A 111 2.37 -1.71 1.49
C LEU A 111 3.19 -2.24 0.32
N LEU A 112 2.59 -3.15 -0.45
CA LEU A 112 3.15 -3.68 -1.69
C LEU A 112 2.71 -2.80 -2.87
N HIS A 113 1.41 -2.50 -2.96
CA HIS A 113 0.84 -1.66 -4.00
C HIS A 113 -0.20 -0.71 -3.42
N SER A 114 -0.17 0.55 -3.83
CA SER A 114 -1.28 1.50 -3.67
C SER A 114 -1.68 2.01 -5.06
N VAL A 115 -2.88 1.67 -5.50
CA VAL A 115 -3.37 1.89 -6.85
C VAL A 115 -4.59 2.77 -6.79
N SER A 116 -4.57 3.89 -7.52
CA SER A 116 -5.71 4.80 -7.66
C SER A 116 -5.86 5.24 -9.11
N GLN A 117 -7.08 5.15 -9.64
CA GLN A 117 -7.37 5.41 -11.05
C GLN A 117 -7.82 6.86 -11.27
N PHE A 118 -6.93 7.83 -11.13
CA PHE A 118 -7.29 9.26 -11.31
C PHE A 118 -6.68 9.94 -12.55
N ARG A 119 -5.82 9.26 -13.32
CA ARG A 119 -4.99 9.94 -14.34
C ARG A 119 -5.72 10.26 -15.62
N ASP A 120 -6.62 9.38 -16.04
CA ASP A 120 -7.38 9.54 -17.28
C ASP A 120 -8.72 10.27 -17.04
N ILE A 121 -8.95 10.74 -15.82
CA ILE A 121 -10.15 11.45 -15.42
C ILE A 121 -9.98 12.95 -15.68
N LYS A 122 -10.86 13.52 -16.51
CA LYS A 122 -10.84 14.96 -16.83
C LYS A 122 -11.52 15.81 -15.75
N ASP A 123 -12.49 15.25 -15.04
CA ASP A 123 -13.19 15.97 -13.97
C ASP A 123 -12.32 16.13 -12.71
N ASN A 124 -12.12 17.38 -12.31
CA ASN A 124 -11.35 17.72 -11.12
C ASN A 124 -12.06 17.27 -9.82
N ALA A 125 -13.39 17.28 -9.78
CA ALA A 125 -14.13 16.86 -8.59
C ALA A 125 -13.94 15.35 -8.33
N GLU A 126 -14.05 14.54 -9.38
CA GLU A 126 -13.78 13.10 -9.33
C GLU A 126 -12.32 12.79 -8.99
N ARG A 127 -11.33 13.48 -9.61
CA ARG A 127 -9.91 13.32 -9.24
C ARG A 127 -9.65 13.61 -7.76
N ASN A 128 -10.25 14.67 -7.24
CA ASN A 128 -10.15 15.04 -5.84
C ASN A 128 -10.81 13.98 -4.94
N LEU A 129 -11.98 13.46 -5.33
CA LEU A 129 -12.64 12.35 -4.62
C LEU A 129 -11.73 11.12 -4.53
N ILE A 130 -11.10 10.71 -5.63
CA ILE A 130 -10.16 9.57 -5.63
C ILE A 130 -8.94 9.84 -4.75
N GLY A 131 -8.40 11.06 -4.79
CA GLY A 131 -7.31 11.48 -3.91
C GLY A 131 -7.68 11.43 -2.42
N ARG A 132 -8.93 11.74 -2.07
CA ARG A 132 -9.47 11.57 -0.71
C ARG A 132 -9.69 10.11 -0.36
N ALA A 133 -10.29 9.35 -1.28
CA ALA A 133 -10.55 7.93 -1.13
C ALA A 133 -9.26 7.16 -0.84
N ASN A 134 -8.17 7.47 -1.55
CA ASN A 134 -6.86 6.85 -1.30
C ASN A 134 -6.35 7.13 0.13
N ARG A 135 -6.48 8.38 0.60
CA ARG A 135 -6.05 8.75 1.96
C ARG A 135 -6.89 8.09 3.04
N GLY A 136 -8.20 8.09 2.85
CA GLY A 136 -9.10 7.43 3.79
C GLY A 136 -8.96 5.91 3.77
N LEU A 137 -8.64 5.29 2.64
CA LEU A 137 -8.33 3.86 2.56
C LEU A 137 -7.07 3.53 3.38
N HIS A 138 -5.98 4.31 3.26
CA HIS A 138 -4.82 4.13 4.15
C HIS A 138 -5.18 4.26 5.64
N TRP A 139 -6.00 5.24 6.02
CA TRP A 139 -6.44 5.38 7.42
C TRP A 139 -7.32 4.20 7.88
N PHE A 140 -8.22 3.73 7.02
CA PHE A 140 -9.02 2.55 7.26
C PHE A 140 -8.15 1.31 7.48
N ASP A 141 -7.15 1.11 6.62
CA ASP A 141 -6.21 -0.01 6.70
C ASP A 141 -5.39 0.06 7.99
N MET A 142 -4.90 1.25 8.38
CA MET A 142 -4.16 1.44 9.63
C MET A 142 -4.98 1.03 10.85
N LYS A 143 -6.26 1.42 10.91
CA LYS A 143 -7.16 1.03 12.00
C LYS A 143 -7.44 -0.47 12.03
N HIS A 144 -7.66 -1.08 10.86
CA HIS A 144 -7.92 -2.51 10.77
C HIS A 144 -6.70 -3.34 11.18
N PHE A 145 -5.52 -3.03 10.65
CA PHE A 145 -4.30 -3.72 11.08
C PHE A 145 -4.03 -3.52 12.59
N LYS A 146 -4.33 -2.34 13.12
CA LYS A 146 -4.24 -2.10 14.56
C LYS A 146 -5.22 -2.99 15.36
N SER A 147 -6.49 -3.08 14.95
CA SER A 147 -7.47 -3.94 15.64
C SER A 147 -7.08 -5.41 15.59
N ASP A 148 -6.41 -5.83 14.51
CA ASP A 148 -5.94 -7.19 14.30
C ASP A 148 -4.58 -7.47 15.00
N GLY A 149 -4.09 -6.54 15.80
CA GLY A 149 -2.89 -6.73 16.63
C GLY A 149 -1.56 -6.48 15.92
N TYR A 150 -1.57 -5.98 14.68
CA TYR A 150 -0.34 -5.56 14.02
C TYR A 150 0.29 -4.38 14.74
N LYS A 151 1.63 -4.38 14.79
CA LYS A 151 2.42 -3.35 15.47
C LYS A 151 2.96 -2.30 14.51
N ILE A 152 3.20 -2.68 13.26
CA ILE A 152 3.87 -1.82 12.28
C ILE A 152 3.02 -1.72 11.02
N TYR A 153 2.66 -0.50 10.65
CA TYR A 153 2.19 -0.18 9.32
C TYR A 153 3.36 0.41 8.53
N ASP A 154 3.84 -0.31 7.52
CA ASP A 154 4.92 0.14 6.66
C ASP A 154 4.35 0.69 5.34
N MET A 155 4.61 1.97 5.05
CA MET A 155 4.09 2.70 3.88
C MET A 155 4.77 2.30 2.56
N GLY A 156 5.61 1.26 2.55
CA GLY A 156 6.48 0.87 1.46
C GLY A 156 7.66 1.84 1.30
N GLY A 157 8.68 1.42 0.54
CA GLY A 157 9.93 2.16 0.40
C GLY A 157 9.77 3.63 -0.04
N LEU A 158 10.61 4.50 0.51
CA LEU A 158 10.79 5.89 0.08
C LEU A 158 11.81 5.92 -1.05
N ALA A 159 11.49 6.64 -2.11
CA ALA A 159 12.41 6.80 -3.23
C ALA A 159 13.58 7.69 -2.83
N ASP A 160 14.77 7.36 -3.32
CA ASP A 160 15.90 8.29 -3.33
C ASP A 160 15.58 9.42 -4.34
N LEU A 161 15.54 10.67 -3.86
CA LEU A 161 15.14 11.82 -4.67
C LEU A 161 16.27 12.33 -5.56
N ASP A 162 17.53 11.98 -5.26
CA ASP A 162 18.66 12.30 -6.13
C ASP A 162 18.61 11.40 -7.38
N LEU A 163 18.23 10.13 -7.18
CA LEU A 163 18.04 9.18 -8.29
C LEU A 163 16.67 9.31 -8.98
N ASN A 164 15.62 9.67 -8.24
CA ASN A 164 14.23 9.68 -8.71
C ASN A 164 13.47 10.93 -8.25
N PRO A 165 13.81 12.13 -8.75
CA PRO A 165 13.20 13.39 -8.31
C PRO A 165 11.67 13.46 -8.51
N ASN A 166 11.17 12.77 -9.54
CA ASN A 166 9.73 12.67 -9.84
C ASN A 166 8.91 11.96 -8.74
N MET A 167 9.58 11.27 -7.80
CA MET A 167 8.95 10.57 -6.69
C MET A 167 8.73 11.46 -5.45
N LYS A 168 9.14 12.75 -5.51
CA LYS A 168 8.98 13.72 -4.42
C LYS A 168 7.56 13.78 -3.86
N ASN A 169 6.56 13.80 -4.74
CA ASN A 169 5.15 13.85 -4.33
C ASN A 169 4.68 12.56 -3.67
N ILE A 170 5.22 11.40 -4.08
CA ILE A 170 4.91 10.11 -3.46
C ILE A 170 5.55 10.03 -2.07
N ASN A 171 6.81 10.44 -1.93
CA ASN A 171 7.46 10.52 -0.62
C ASN A 171 6.73 11.49 0.31
N LYS A 172 6.35 12.68 -0.19
CA LYS A 172 5.56 13.64 0.58
C LYS A 172 4.22 13.03 1.01
N PHE A 173 3.49 12.39 0.10
CA PHE A 173 2.23 11.73 0.41
C PHE A 173 2.39 10.72 1.56
N LYS A 174 3.45 9.89 1.53
CA LYS A 174 3.71 8.92 2.60
C LYS A 174 3.99 9.62 3.92
N LYS A 175 4.87 10.63 3.92
CA LYS A 175 5.23 11.43 5.10
C LYS A 175 4.04 12.20 5.69
N ASP A 176 3.05 12.55 4.88
CA ASP A 176 1.84 13.23 5.35
C ASP A 176 0.97 12.35 6.27
N PHE A 177 1.29 11.06 6.47
CA PHE A 177 0.68 10.18 7.49
C PHE A 177 1.49 10.11 8.80
N GLY A 178 2.62 10.82 8.89
CA GLY A 178 3.52 10.78 10.04
C GLY A 178 4.45 9.56 10.02
N GLY A 179 4.72 8.98 11.18
CA GLY A 179 5.63 7.84 11.32
C GLY A 179 7.11 8.24 11.39
N LYS A 180 7.99 7.25 11.26
CA LYS A 180 9.45 7.39 11.34
C LYS A 180 10.11 6.78 10.11
N GLU A 181 11.06 7.49 9.53
CA GLU A 181 11.91 6.94 8.46
C GLU A 181 12.86 5.90 9.05
N ILE A 182 12.91 4.72 8.43
CA ILE A 182 13.73 3.59 8.86
C ILE A 182 14.53 3.08 7.67
N ILE A 183 15.77 2.70 7.93
CA ILE A 183 16.61 1.98 6.97
C ILE A 183 16.37 0.48 7.16
N GLU A 184 16.05 -0.20 6.07
CA GLU A 184 15.87 -1.65 6.02
C GLU A 184 16.68 -2.30 4.91
N TYR A 185 16.74 -3.64 4.94
CA TYR A 185 17.55 -4.42 4.01
C TYR A 185 16.71 -5.49 3.34
N ASN A 186 16.77 -5.54 2.01
CA ASN A 186 16.38 -6.73 1.26
C ASN A 186 17.56 -7.70 1.26
N VAL A 187 17.39 -8.85 1.93
CA VAL A 187 18.39 -9.92 2.04
C VAL A 187 17.83 -11.22 1.48
N TYR A 188 18.67 -11.95 0.74
CA TYR A 188 18.38 -13.32 0.34
C TYR A 188 19.13 -14.26 1.28
N LEU A 189 18.39 -14.99 2.10
CA LEU A 189 18.94 -16.00 3.00
C LEU A 189 18.71 -17.39 2.38
N PRO A 190 19.77 -18.08 1.92
CA PRO A 190 19.63 -19.39 1.31
C PRO A 190 19.37 -20.46 2.38
N ASN A 191 18.25 -21.18 2.24
CA ASN A 191 17.88 -22.26 3.16
C ASN A 191 18.30 -23.67 2.69
N SER A 192 19.09 -23.76 1.61
CA SER A 192 19.61 -25.02 1.07
C SER A 192 20.92 -24.81 0.31
N ILE A 193 21.64 -25.90 0.00
CA ILE A 193 22.87 -25.86 -0.82
C ILE A 193 22.57 -25.28 -2.21
N LEU A 194 21.48 -25.74 -2.84
CA LEU A 194 21.01 -25.19 -4.12
C LEU A 194 20.65 -23.70 -3.98
N GLY A 195 20.01 -23.32 -2.87
CA GLY A 195 19.72 -21.92 -2.55
C GLY A 195 20.99 -21.08 -2.46
N ARG A 196 22.06 -21.59 -1.83
CA ARG A 196 23.36 -20.89 -1.73
C ARG A 196 23.98 -20.68 -3.10
N PHE A 197 23.90 -21.68 -3.97
CA PHE A 197 24.39 -21.56 -5.34
C PHE A 197 23.55 -20.53 -6.14
N ALA A 198 22.23 -20.58 -6.02
CA ALA A 198 21.33 -19.62 -6.68
C ALA A 198 21.54 -18.18 -6.19
N THR A 199 21.68 -17.95 -4.88
CA THR A 199 21.96 -16.62 -4.33
C THR A 199 23.34 -16.11 -4.72
N TYR A 200 24.35 -17.00 -4.77
CA TYR A 200 25.69 -16.65 -5.27
C TYR A 200 25.63 -16.14 -6.72
N LEU A 201 24.89 -16.84 -7.60
CA LEU A 201 24.72 -16.41 -8.99
C LEU A 201 23.94 -15.09 -9.11
N LEU A 202 22.91 -14.89 -8.29
CA LEU A 202 22.08 -13.68 -8.30
C LEU A 202 22.84 -12.43 -7.84
N LEU A 203 23.72 -12.56 -6.84
CA LEU A 203 24.45 -11.44 -6.23
C LEU A 203 25.77 -11.10 -6.94
N LYS A 204 26.16 -11.87 -7.96
CA LYS A 204 27.38 -11.64 -8.75
C LYS A 204 27.18 -10.70 -9.95
N LYS A 205 25.94 -10.26 -10.20
CA LYS A 205 25.58 -9.23 -11.19
C LYS A 205 25.56 -7.86 -10.54
#